data_AF-A0A118DT35-F1
#
_entry.id   AF-A0A118DT35-F1
#
_cell.length_a   1.000
_cell.length_b   1.000
_cell.length_c   1.000
_cell.angle_alpha   90.00
_cell.angle_beta   90.00
_cell.angle_gamma   90.00
#
_symmetry.space_group_name_H-M   'P 1'
#
loop_
_entity.id
_entity.type
_entity.pdbx_description
1 polymer ?
#
loop_
_entity_poly.entity_id
_entity_poly.type
_entity_poly.pdbx_seq_one_letter_code
_entity_poly.pdbx_strand_id
1 'polypeptide(L)'
;MRVGCLKRGGGPFVGGHRMSLPNKQSTPTGTAMEAIAGIFQKFIIDYWYKMLIPISVILFILAITTDLHTIPNGPLVLLSIGLFMIGLGEWINHPLQTSAGVNFGQKMVIVAHPRRPKVGGVVLDIVGAILGFIGFVKIIIATI
;
A
#
# COMPACT_ATOMS: atom_id res chain seq x y z
N MET A 1 15.84 -23.14 12.14
CA MET A 1 16.64 -24.23 11.57
C MET A 1 15.85 -25.53 11.66
N ARG A 2 15.47 -26.12 10.52
CA ARG A 2 15.13 -27.55 10.41
C ARG A 2 15.80 -28.08 9.17
N VAL A 3 16.70 -29.05 9.38
CA VAL A 3 17.50 -29.72 8.36
C VAL A 3 16.66 -30.88 7.82
N GLY A 4 16.40 -30.90 6.52
CA GLY A 4 15.74 -32.02 5.84
C GLY A 4 16.72 -32.72 4.92
N CYS A 5 17.31 -33.82 5.40
CA CYS A 5 18.14 -34.75 4.64
C CYS A 5 17.25 -35.59 3.71
N LEU A 6 17.58 -35.69 2.42
CA LEU A 6 16.85 -36.51 1.44
C LEU A 6 17.54 -37.88 1.27
N LYS A 7 16.93 -38.94 1.80
CA LYS A 7 17.41 -40.33 1.68
C LYS A 7 16.75 -40.99 0.46
N ARG A 8 17.55 -41.42 -0.53
CA ARG A 8 17.13 -42.31 -1.63
C ARG A 8 17.08 -43.76 -1.14
N GLY A 9 16.08 -44.54 -1.60
CA GLY A 9 16.21 -46.00 -1.71
C GLY A 9 14.94 -46.83 -1.44
N GLY A 10 14.31 -47.31 -2.51
CA GLY A 10 13.72 -48.66 -2.71
C GLY A 10 12.82 -49.34 -1.66
N GLY A 11 11.58 -49.63 -2.04
CA GLY A 11 10.69 -50.62 -1.41
C GLY A 11 9.28 -50.64 -2.02
N PRO A 12 8.60 -51.80 -2.16
CA PRO A 12 7.42 -51.97 -3.01
C PRO A 12 6.13 -51.42 -2.39
N PHE A 13 5.25 -50.96 -3.28
CA PHE A 13 3.90 -50.46 -3.02
C PHE A 13 3.06 -51.46 -2.19
N VAL A 14 2.64 -51.06 -0.98
CA VAL A 14 1.50 -51.63 -0.27
C VAL A 14 0.72 -50.48 0.36
N GLY A 15 -0.60 -50.50 0.15
CA GLY A 15 -1.53 -49.42 0.44
C GLY A 15 -1.58 -48.98 1.91
N GLY A 16 -1.77 -47.67 2.07
CA GLY A 16 -2.00 -47.00 3.34
C GLY A 16 -2.56 -45.61 3.08
N HIS A 17 -3.84 -45.52 2.67
CA HIS A 17 -4.56 -44.26 2.68
C HIS A 17 -4.76 -43.78 4.11
N ARG A 18 -3.88 -42.88 4.58
CA ARG A 18 -4.18 -41.93 5.66
C ARG A 18 -3.24 -40.72 5.60
N MET A 19 -3.53 -39.81 4.68
CA MET A 19 -3.01 -38.44 4.80
C MET A 19 -3.98 -37.65 5.68
N SER A 20 -3.56 -37.38 6.91
CA SER A 20 -4.14 -36.34 7.76
C SER A 20 -3.70 -34.97 7.22
N LEU A 21 -4.66 -34.07 7.10
CA LEU A 21 -4.63 -32.78 6.40
C LEU A 21 -3.58 -31.78 6.93
N PRO A 22 -3.01 -30.91 6.08
CA PRO A 22 -2.83 -29.53 6.45
C PRO A 22 -4.17 -28.79 6.26
N ASN A 23 -4.77 -28.45 7.39
CA ASN A 23 -5.88 -27.50 7.55
C ASN A 23 -5.55 -26.19 6.81
N LYS A 24 -6.06 -26.01 5.59
CA LYS A 24 -6.30 -24.67 5.03
C LYS A 24 -7.62 -24.17 5.61
N GLN A 25 -7.50 -23.58 6.79
CA GLN A 25 -8.51 -22.69 7.33
C GLN A 25 -8.59 -21.47 6.41
N SER A 26 -9.66 -21.41 5.64
CA SER A 26 -10.30 -20.14 5.31
C SER A 26 -11.78 -20.42 5.04
N THR A 27 -12.47 -20.85 6.09
CA THR A 27 -13.90 -20.67 6.23
C THR A 27 -14.20 -19.18 5.99
N PRO A 28 -15.04 -18.80 5.02
CA PRO A 28 -15.58 -17.45 4.96
C PRO A 28 -16.75 -17.39 5.96
N THR A 29 -16.45 -17.57 7.24
CA THR A 29 -17.36 -17.25 8.35
C THR A 29 -16.69 -16.17 9.18
N GLY A 30 -16.30 -15.10 8.49
CA GLY A 30 -16.04 -13.82 9.09
C GLY A 30 -17.20 -12.92 8.73
N THR A 31 -17.82 -12.30 9.72
CA THR A 31 -18.82 -11.24 9.52
C THR A 31 -18.33 -10.24 8.45
N ALA A 32 -19.23 -9.50 7.80
CA ALA A 32 -18.83 -8.47 6.82
C ALA A 32 -17.66 -7.58 7.32
N MET A 33 -17.59 -7.36 8.64
CA MET A 33 -16.50 -6.66 9.33
C MET A 33 -15.11 -7.32 9.18
N GLU A 34 -14.99 -8.64 9.16
CA GLU A 34 -13.70 -9.34 8.95
C GLU A 34 -13.26 -9.30 7.48
N ALA A 35 -14.21 -9.39 6.54
CA ALA A 35 -13.92 -9.20 5.12
C ALA A 35 -13.46 -7.75 4.85
N ILE A 36 -14.15 -6.78 5.46
CA ILE A 36 -13.78 -5.37 5.42
C ILE A 36 -12.40 -5.17 6.07
N ALA A 37 -12.12 -5.77 7.22
CA ALA A 37 -10.81 -5.70 7.87
C ALA A 37 -9.69 -6.30 7.00
N GLY A 38 -9.94 -7.43 6.31
CA GLY A 38 -8.99 -8.03 5.38
C GLY A 38 -8.72 -7.18 4.14
N ILE A 39 -9.75 -6.48 3.64
CA ILE A 39 -9.60 -5.51 2.55
C ILE A 39 -8.76 -4.31 3.03
N PHE A 40 -9.04 -3.77 4.20
CA PHE A 40 -8.25 -2.69 4.79
C PHE A 40 -6.81 -3.11 5.06
N GLN A 41 -6.52 -4.31 5.55
CA GLN A 41 -5.13 -4.76 5.73
C GLN A 41 -4.37 -4.89 4.41
N LYS A 42 -5.06 -5.28 3.33
CA LYS A 42 -4.43 -5.40 2.01
C LYS A 42 -4.29 -4.06 1.28
N PHE A 43 -5.13 -3.08 1.60
CA PHE A 43 -5.10 -1.71 1.04
C PHE A 43 -4.23 -0.73 1.85
N ILE A 44 -4.15 -0.89 3.18
CA ILE A 44 -3.36 -0.03 4.09
C ILE A 44 -1.85 -0.33 4.00
N ILE A 45 -1.39 -1.54 3.66
CA ILE A 45 -0.09 -2.02 4.22
C ILE A 45 0.93 -2.48 3.17
N ASP A 46 0.96 -1.89 1.97
CA ASP A 46 2.24 -1.92 1.24
C ASP A 46 3.04 -0.66 1.58
N TYR A 47 2.44 0.53 1.38
CA TYR A 47 3.08 1.82 1.61
C TYR A 47 2.07 2.95 1.88
N TRP A 48 2.46 3.89 2.75
CA TRP A 48 1.64 5.03 3.20
C TRP A 48 1.19 5.95 2.06
N TYR A 49 2.01 6.14 1.02
CA TYR A 49 1.68 7.03 -0.11
C TYR A 49 0.54 6.49 -0.98
N LYS A 50 0.34 5.16 -1.03
CA LYS A 50 -0.80 4.55 -1.74
C LYS A 50 -2.14 4.85 -1.07
N MET A 51 -2.14 5.11 0.25
CA MET A 51 -3.32 5.53 1.00
C MET A 51 -3.59 7.03 0.85
N LEU A 52 -2.53 7.83 0.70
CA LEU A 52 -2.64 9.28 0.59
C LEU A 52 -3.43 9.70 -0.66
N ILE A 53 -3.23 8.99 -1.78
CA ILE A 53 -3.91 9.25 -3.06
C ILE A 53 -5.44 9.14 -2.95
N PRO A 54 -6.05 8.00 -2.56
CA PRO A 54 -7.50 7.89 -2.47
C PRO A 54 -8.10 8.84 -1.43
N ILE A 55 -7.41 9.07 -0.30
CA ILE A 55 -7.85 10.04 0.71
C ILE A 55 -7.92 11.45 0.11
N SER A 56 -6.87 11.87 -0.61
CA SER A 56 -6.83 13.18 -1.25
C SER A 56 -7.92 13.36 -2.32
N VAL A 57 -8.24 12.30 -3.09
CA VAL A 57 -9.33 12.33 -4.07
C VAL A 57 -10.69 12.47 -3.39
N ILE A 58 -10.93 11.76 -2.29
CA ILE A 58 -12.17 11.87 -1.52
C ILE A 58 -12.32 13.29 -0.97
N LEU A 59 -11.25 13.85 -0.38
CA LEU A 59 -11.25 15.22 0.13
C LEU A 59 -11.48 16.24 -0.99
N PHE A 60 -10.89 16.04 -2.17
CA PHE A 60 -11.10 16.90 -3.32
C PHE A 60 -12.56 16.87 -3.80
N ILE A 61 -13.15 15.68 -3.91
CA ILE A 61 -14.56 15.51 -4.29
C ILE A 61 -15.46 16.20 -3.25
N LEU A 62 -15.20 15.99 -1.96
CA LEU A 62 -15.98 16.63 -0.89
C LEU A 62 -15.90 18.17 -1.00
N ALA A 63 -14.70 18.70 -1.24
CA ALA A 63 -14.47 20.14 -1.35
C ALA A 63 -15.18 20.81 -2.53
N ILE A 64 -15.43 20.09 -3.63
CA ILE A 64 -16.12 20.64 -4.80
C ILE A 64 -17.63 20.33 -4.83
N THR A 65 -18.08 19.30 -4.11
CA THR A 65 -19.49 18.85 -4.14
C THR A 65 -20.31 19.41 -2.98
N THR A 66 -19.68 19.64 -1.84
CA THR A 66 -20.36 20.09 -0.63
C THR A 66 -19.87 21.48 -0.27
N ASP A 67 -20.79 22.34 0.17
CA ASP A 67 -20.43 23.61 0.75
C ASP A 67 -20.17 23.41 2.24
N LEU A 68 -18.89 23.33 2.63
CA LEU A 68 -18.53 23.18 4.04
C LEU A 68 -18.61 24.54 4.72
N HIS A 69 -19.72 24.82 5.40
CA HIS A 69 -19.88 26.08 6.17
C HIS A 69 -18.78 26.31 7.22
N THR A 70 -18.14 25.25 7.72
CA THR A 70 -17.08 25.32 8.73
C THR A 70 -15.67 25.45 8.13
N ILE A 71 -15.45 25.00 6.88
CA ILE A 71 -14.12 24.92 6.26
C ILE A 71 -14.19 25.57 4.88
N PRO A 72 -13.40 26.60 4.59
CA PRO A 72 -13.43 27.22 3.26
C PRO A 72 -13.01 26.20 2.18
N ASN A 73 -13.86 26.04 1.16
CA ASN A 73 -13.68 25.04 0.10
C ASN A 73 -12.39 25.27 -0.72
N GLY A 74 -12.02 26.53 -0.99
CA GLY A 74 -10.81 26.87 -1.75
C GLY A 74 -9.51 26.35 -1.11
N PRO A 75 -9.23 26.66 0.16
CA PRO A 75 -8.14 26.08 0.93
C PRO A 75 -8.18 24.55 1.03
N LEU A 76 -9.36 23.94 1.11
CA LEU A 76 -9.52 22.47 1.13
C LEU A 76 -9.16 21.83 -0.22
N VAL A 77 -9.47 22.50 -1.34
CA VAL A 77 -9.01 22.11 -2.68
C VAL A 77 -7.48 22.20 -2.79
N LEU A 78 -6.86 23.29 -2.29
CA LEU A 78 -5.41 23.43 -2.26
C LEU A 78 -4.73 22.32 -1.43
N LEU A 79 -5.32 21.99 -0.27
CA LEU A 79 -4.84 20.92 0.60
C LEU A 79 -4.94 19.55 -0.10
N SER A 80 -6.08 19.24 -0.68
CA SER A 80 -6.31 17.95 -1.36
C SER A 80 -5.42 17.76 -2.59
N ILE A 81 -5.23 18.80 -3.42
CA ILE A 81 -4.27 18.75 -4.53
C ILE A 81 -2.84 18.55 -4.02
N GLY A 82 -2.44 19.27 -2.96
CA GLY A 82 -1.11 19.12 -2.37
C GLY A 82 -0.85 17.70 -1.86
N LEU A 83 -1.82 17.10 -1.16
CA LEU A 83 -1.74 15.72 -0.68
C LEU A 83 -1.71 14.72 -1.84
N PHE A 84 -2.50 14.93 -2.89
CA PHE A 84 -2.48 14.08 -4.08
C PHE A 84 -1.11 14.09 -4.76
N MET A 85 -0.50 15.27 -4.86
CA MET A 85 0.83 15.46 -5.44
C MET A 85 1.92 14.75 -4.64
N ILE A 86 1.93 14.86 -3.31
CA ILE A 86 2.88 14.12 -2.45
C ILE A 86 2.68 12.60 -2.61
N GLY A 87 1.44 12.14 -2.69
CA GLY A 87 1.13 10.71 -2.84
C GLY A 87 1.66 10.16 -4.17
N LEU A 88 1.52 10.92 -5.25
CA LEU A 88 2.06 10.58 -6.56
C LEU A 88 3.60 10.69 -6.61
N GLY A 89 4.19 11.73 -6.00
CA GLY A 89 5.63 11.94 -5.99
C GLY A 89 6.37 10.80 -5.31
N GLU A 90 5.92 10.41 -4.13
CA GLU A 90 6.48 9.27 -3.40
C GLU A 90 6.24 7.94 -4.14
N TRP A 91 5.09 7.75 -4.82
CA TRP A 91 4.89 6.57 -5.67
C TRP A 91 5.92 6.52 -6.81
N ILE A 92 6.17 7.64 -7.50
CA ILE A 92 7.18 7.72 -8.56
C ILE A 92 8.60 7.42 -8.05
N ASN A 93 8.90 7.86 -6.82
CA ASN A 93 10.19 7.64 -6.14
C ASN A 93 10.40 6.20 -5.65
N HIS A 94 9.35 5.39 -5.59
CA HIS A 94 9.38 3.98 -5.20
C HIS A 94 8.98 3.06 -6.37
N PRO A 95 9.83 2.89 -7.41
CA PRO A 95 9.55 1.94 -8.46
C PRO A 95 9.65 0.50 -7.95
N LEU A 96 8.71 -0.36 -8.38
CA LEU A 96 8.78 -1.81 -8.25
C LEU A 96 10.05 -2.33 -8.92
N GLN A 97 10.98 -2.90 -8.15
CA GLN A 97 12.17 -3.54 -8.69
C GLN A 97 12.09 -5.04 -8.44
N THR A 98 11.98 -5.79 -9.53
CA THR A 98 12.07 -7.24 -9.52
C THR A 98 13.47 -7.61 -10.02
N SER A 99 14.32 -8.11 -9.12
CA SER A 99 15.62 -8.64 -9.49
C SER A 99 15.58 -10.16 -9.35
N ALA A 100 15.71 -10.86 -10.47
CA ALA A 100 15.92 -12.31 -10.45
C ALA A 100 17.38 -12.56 -10.05
N GLY A 101 17.60 -13.16 -8.88
CA GLY A 101 18.92 -13.51 -8.37
C GLY A 101 19.08 -15.02 -8.22
N VAL A 102 20.29 -15.53 -8.41
CA VAL A 102 20.64 -16.91 -8.03
C VAL A 102 21.32 -16.83 -6.67
N ASN A 103 20.69 -17.40 -5.65
CA ASN A 103 21.27 -17.54 -4.32
C ASN A 103 21.25 -19.03 -3.98
N PHE A 104 22.41 -19.60 -3.65
CA PHE A 104 22.58 -21.05 -3.39
C PHE A 104 22.08 -21.98 -4.51
N GLY A 105 22.23 -21.58 -5.78
CA GLY A 105 21.86 -22.42 -6.94
C GLY A 105 20.36 -22.50 -7.23
N GLN A 106 19.51 -21.79 -6.49
CA GLN A 106 18.08 -21.67 -6.77
C GLN A 106 17.79 -20.29 -7.39
N LYS A 107 17.02 -20.25 -8.49
CA LYS A 107 16.48 -19.01 -9.05
C LYS A 107 15.44 -18.46 -8.07
N MET A 108 15.77 -17.35 -7.41
CA MET A 108 14.84 -16.63 -6.54
C MET A 108 14.53 -15.28 -7.17
N VAL A 109 13.24 -14.93 -7.28
CA VAL A 109 12.81 -13.60 -7.70
C VAL A 109 12.71 -12.74 -6.45
N ILE A 110 13.66 -11.82 -6.27
CA ILE A 110 13.61 -10.85 -5.18
C ILE A 110 12.80 -9.65 -5.69
N VAL A 111 11.61 -9.48 -5.12
CA VAL A 111 10.76 -8.31 -5.38
C VAL A 111 10.95 -7.34 -4.21
N ALA A 112 11.51 -6.17 -4.48
CA ALA A 112 11.71 -5.12 -3.47
C ALA A 112 11.33 -3.75 -4.05
N HIS A 113 11.03 -2.79 -3.18
CA HIS A 113 10.90 -1.36 -3.55
C HIS A 113 12.04 -0.55 -2.94
N PRO A 114 13.31 -0.75 -3.37
CA PRO A 114 14.39 0.11 -2.92
C PRO A 114 14.13 1.54 -3.39
N ARG A 115 14.22 2.50 -2.47
CA ARG A 115 14.02 3.92 -2.75
C ARG A 115 15.02 4.36 -3.82
N ARG A 116 14.52 4.80 -4.97
CA ARG A 116 15.34 5.40 -6.03
C ARG A 116 14.74 6.76 -6.36
N PRO A 117 15.20 7.83 -5.70
CA PRO A 117 14.61 9.15 -5.88
C PRO A 117 14.71 9.54 -7.35
N LYS A 118 13.57 9.78 -7.97
CA LYS A 118 13.50 10.32 -9.33
C LYS A 118 13.28 11.81 -9.21
N VAL A 119 14.00 12.59 -10.01
CA VAL A 119 13.89 14.07 -10.00
C VAL A 119 12.43 14.52 -10.13
N GLY A 120 11.65 13.87 -11.02
CA GLY A 120 10.23 14.18 -11.17
C GLY A 120 9.38 13.91 -9.93
N GLY A 121 9.65 12.84 -9.18
CA GLY A 121 8.92 12.54 -7.94
C GLY A 121 9.25 13.55 -6.84
N VAL A 122 10.53 13.89 -6.68
CA VAL A 122 10.98 14.91 -5.71
C VAL A 122 10.37 16.29 -5.99
N VAL A 123 10.31 16.71 -7.27
CA VAL A 123 9.66 17.98 -7.64
C VAL A 123 8.17 17.96 -7.26
N LEU A 124 7.49 16.84 -7.52
CA LEU A 124 6.08 16.65 -7.17
C LEU A 124 5.85 16.71 -5.66
N ASP A 125 6.75 16.12 -4.87
CA ASP A 125 6.71 16.19 -3.41
C ASP A 125 6.90 17.62 -2.90
N ILE A 126 7.85 18.38 -3.45
CA ILE A 126 8.11 19.77 -3.06
C ILE A 126 6.91 20.67 -3.39
N VAL A 127 6.40 20.59 -4.62
CA VAL A 127 5.25 21.39 -5.06
C VAL A 127 4.01 21.02 -4.26
N GLY A 128 3.78 19.72 -4.05
CA GLY A 128 2.69 19.21 -3.25
C GLY A 128 2.76 19.66 -1.79
N ALA A 129 3.96 19.66 -1.19
CA ALA A 129 4.18 20.15 0.17
C ALA A 129 3.88 21.65 0.31
N ILE A 130 4.30 22.47 -0.66
CA ILE A 130 4.01 23.91 -0.66
C ILE A 130 2.51 24.17 -0.77
N LEU A 131 1.83 23.54 -1.73
CA LEU A 131 0.38 23.69 -1.93
C LEU A 131 -0.41 23.21 -0.71
N GLY A 132 -0.05 22.03 -0.20
CA GLY A 132 -0.68 21.44 0.97
C GLY A 132 -0.51 22.31 2.21
N PHE A 133 0.69 22.84 2.43
CA PHE A 133 0.99 23.73 3.55
C PHE A 133 0.21 25.05 3.46
N ILE A 134 0.15 25.68 2.29
CA ILE A 134 -0.64 26.90 2.08
C ILE A 134 -2.12 26.63 2.34
N GLY A 135 -2.67 25.53 1.81
CA GLY A 135 -4.05 25.12 2.05
C GLY A 135 -4.33 24.91 3.54
N PHE A 136 -3.46 24.19 4.23
CA PHE A 136 -3.58 23.90 5.66
C PHE A 136 -3.57 25.17 6.52
N VAL A 137 -2.60 26.07 6.30
CA VAL A 137 -2.51 27.35 7.03
C VAL A 137 -3.75 28.21 6.80
N LYS A 138 -4.24 28.27 5.56
CA LYS A 138 -5.46 29.01 5.25
C LYS A 138 -6.71 28.45 5.92
N ILE A 139 -6.80 27.12 6.06
CA ILE A 139 -7.90 26.49 6.83
C ILE A 139 -7.80 26.91 8.30
N ILE A 140 -6.63 26.79 8.92
CA ILE A 140 -6.45 27.16 10.33
C ILE A 140 -6.82 28.62 10.58
N ILE A 141 -6.32 29.55 9.76
CA ILE A 141 -6.61 30.98 9.90
C ILE A 141 -8.10 31.27 9.70
N ALA A 142 -8.77 30.55 8.80
CA ALA A 142 -10.20 30.76 8.56
C ALA A 142 -11.11 30.16 9.65
N THR A 143 -10.59 29.25 10.47
CA THR A 143 -11.36 28.55 11.51
C THR A 143 -11.16 29.15 12.91
N ILE A 144 -10.11 29.96 13.12
CA ILE A 144 -9.86 30.73 14.36
C ILE A 144 -10.60 32.07 14.29
#